data_AF-A0A3A8A7Z8-F1
#
_entry.id   AF-A0A3A8A7Z8-F1
#
_cell.length_a   1.000
_cell.length_b   1.000
_cell.length_c   1.000
_cell.angle_alpha   90.00
_cell.angle_beta   90.00
_cell.angle_gamma   90.00
#
_symmetry.space_group_name_H-M   'P 1'
#
loop_
_entity.id
_entity.type
_entity.pdbx_description
1 polymer ?
#
loop_
_entity_poly.entity_id
_entity_poly.type
_entity_poly.pdbx_seq_one_letter_code
_entity_poly.pdbx_strand_id
1 'polypeptide(L)' 'MMDDEKQTASTAAHVIGRDIASMSVDELERTIDRLREEIARIEAEIDARAVTRSAADAIFRK' A
#
# COMPACT_ATOMS: atom_id res chain seq x y z
N MET A 1 26.11 2.80 -10.33
CA MET A 1 24.77 2.23 -10.60
C MET A 1 23.85 2.85 -9.53
N MET A 2 23.42 4.09 -9.76
CA MET A 2 22.04 4.47 -10.14
C MET A 2 21.03 3.99 -9.06
N ASP A 3 20.71 4.82 -8.07
CA ASP A 3 19.69 5.90 -8.10
C ASP A 3 18.28 5.33 -8.25
N ASP A 4 17.62 5.04 -7.12
CA ASP A 4 16.15 4.97 -7.02
C ASP A 4 15.75 5.20 -5.55
N GLU A 5 16.21 6.31 -4.99
CA GLU A 5 15.61 6.86 -3.76
C GLU A 5 14.29 7.50 -4.18
N LYS A 6 13.30 6.65 -4.48
CA LYS A 6 11.98 7.09 -4.90
C LYS A 6 11.33 7.81 -3.73
N GLN A 7 11.49 9.13 -3.71
CA GLN A 7 10.68 10.08 -2.97
C GLN A 7 9.23 9.89 -3.41
N THR A 8 8.54 8.88 -2.87
CA THR A 8 7.09 8.86 -2.93
C THR A 8 6.63 9.88 -1.92
N ALA A 9 6.40 11.10 -2.42
CA ALA A 9 5.66 12.15 -1.76
C ALA A 9 4.52 11.49 -1.00
N SER A 10 4.53 11.60 0.33
CA SER A 10 3.43 11.18 1.18
C SER A 10 2.26 12.12 0.91
N THR A 11 1.60 11.90 -0.23
CA THR A 11 0.38 12.58 -0.65
C THR A 11 -0.69 12.22 0.35
N ALA A 12 -0.89 13.14 1.29
CA ALA A 12 -1.95 13.21 2.29
C ALA A 12 -2.90 12.01 2.24
N ALA A 13 -2.62 11.03 3.09
CA ALA A 13 -3.39 9.81 3.25
C ALA A 13 -4.86 10.16 3.38
N HIS A 14 -5.68 9.66 2.46
CA HIS A 14 -7.11 9.73 2.55
C HIS A 14 -7.50 9.16 3.92
N VAL A 15 -8.22 9.95 4.72
CA VAL A 15 -8.59 9.54 6.07
C VAL A 15 -9.72 8.50 5.96
N ILE A 16 -9.39 7.25 6.26
CA ILE A 16 -10.37 6.17 6.32
C ILE A 16 -11.43 6.53 7.36
N GLY A 17 -12.71 6.48 6.97
CA GLY A 17 -13.83 6.83 7.84
C GLY A 17 -14.23 8.31 7.83
N ARG A 18 -13.72 9.10 6.90
CA ARG A 18 -14.24 10.46 6.62
C ARG A 18 -15.71 10.39 6.17
N ASP A 19 -16.49 11.41 6.52
CA ASP A 19 -17.83 11.60 5.98
C ASP A 19 -17.81 11.76 4.45
N ILE A 20 -18.58 10.91 3.77
CA ILE A 20 -18.67 10.85 2.32
C ILE A 20 -20.02 11.37 1.79
N ALA A 21 -20.92 11.81 2.67
CA ALA A 21 -22.28 12.19 2.31
C ALA A 21 -22.33 13.40 1.35
N SER A 22 -21.30 14.24 1.37
CA SER A 22 -21.16 15.43 0.50
C SER A 22 -20.26 15.21 -0.72
N MET A 23 -19.74 14.00 -0.93
CA MET A 23 -18.87 13.69 -2.07
C MET A 23 -19.68 13.32 -3.32
N SER A 24 -19.20 13.79 -4.46
CA SER A 24 -19.75 13.42 -5.77
C SER A 24 -19.37 11.99 -6.15
N VAL A 25 -20.11 11.38 -7.08
CA VAL A 25 -19.82 10.03 -7.60
C VAL A 25 -18.38 9.93 -8.14
N ASP A 26 -17.95 10.88 -8.97
CA ASP A 26 -16.58 10.92 -9.50
C ASP A 26 -15.49 11.08 -8.42
N GLU A 27 -15.82 11.68 -7.28
CA GLU A 27 -14.90 11.81 -6.15
C GLU A 27 -14.79 10.52 -5.36
N LEU A 28 -15.90 9.78 -5.22
CA LEU A 28 -15.93 8.46 -4.61
C LEU A 28 -15.14 7.45 -5.47
N GLU A 29 -15.32 7.47 -6.79
CA GLU A 29 -14.58 6.60 -7.71
C GLU A 29 -13.07 6.85 -7.63
N ARG A 30 -12.63 8.12 -7.73
CA ARG A 30 -11.21 8.47 -7.56
C ARG A 30 -10.64 8.08 -6.21
N THR A 31 -11.46 8.16 -5.15
CA THR A 31 -11.04 7.73 -3.81
C THR A 31 -10.86 6.22 -3.74
N ILE A 32 -11.80 5.45 -4.32
CA ILE A 32 -11.72 3.99 -4.40
C ILE A 32 -10.46 3.56 -5.13
N ASP A 33 -10.18 4.17 -6.29
CA ASP A 33 -9.01 3.81 -7.09
C ASP A 33 -7.72 4.06 -6.32
N ARG A 34 -7.61 5.21 -5.64
CA ARG A 34 -6.46 5.53 -4.80
C ARG A 34 -6.29 4.55 -3.64
N LEU A 35 -7.39 4.11 -3.02
CA LEU A 35 -7.33 3.12 -1.94
C LEU A 35 -6.94 1.73 -2.46
N ARG A 36 -7.37 1.34 -3.66
CA ARG A 36 -6.97 0.08 -4.29
C ARG A 36 -5.49 0.05 -4.63
N GLU A 37 -4.94 1.14 -5.15
CA GLU A 37 -3.50 1.28 -5.38
C GLU A 37 -2.70 1.13 -4.08
N GLU A 38 -3.17 1.76 -3.01
CA GLU A 38 -2.52 1.64 -1.69
C GLU A 38 -2.63 0.23 -1.11
N ILE A 39 -3.77 -0.45 -1.28
CA ILE A 39 -3.92 -1.86 -0.89
C ILE A 39 -2.91 -2.72 -1.65
N ALA A 40 -2.82 -2.59 -2.97
CA ALA A 40 -1.89 -3.38 -3.79
C ALA A 40 -0.43 -3.14 -3.39
N ARG A 41 -0.07 -1.89 -3.06
CA ARG A 41 1.26 -1.56 -2.53
C ARG A 41 1.54 -2.25 -1.20
N ILE A 42 0.58 -2.23 -0.27
CA ILE A 42 0.71 -2.87 1.03
C ILE A 42 0.80 -4.40 0.88
N GLU A 43 -0.02 -4.99 0.01
CA GLU A 43 0.03 -6.43 -0.31
C GLU A 43 1.39 -6.83 -0.89
N ALA A 44 1.94 -6.06 -1.83
CA ALA A 44 3.27 -6.31 -2.38
C ALA A 44 4.38 -6.25 -1.31
N GLU A 45 4.30 -5.31 -0.37
CA GLU A 45 5.23 -5.21 0.75
C GLU A 45 5.06 -6.38 1.74
N ILE A 46 3.83 -6.82 2.00
CA ILE A 46 3.53 -8.02 2.79
C ILE A 46 4.15 -9.23 2.12
N ASP A 47 3.96 -9.43 0.82
CA ASP A 47 4.50 -10.56 0.07
C ASP A 47 6.04 -10.56 0.09
N ALA A 48 6.66 -9.40 -0.14
CA ALA A 48 8.12 -9.25 -0.05
C ALA A 48 8.64 -9.65 1.35
N ARG A 49 7.93 -9.25 2.42
CA ARG A 49 8.27 -9.60 3.80
C ARG A 49 7.93 -11.05 4.14
N ALA A 50 6.88 -11.63 3.57
CA ALA A 50 6.47 -13.01 3.77
C ALA A 50 7.45 -13.99 3.11
N VAL A 51 7.98 -13.65 1.94
CA VAL A 51 9.11 -14.36 1.30
C VAL A 51 10.35 -14.31 2.20
N THR A 52 10.64 -13.13 2.76
CA THR A 52 11.77 -12.95 3.70
C THR A 52 11.58 -13.77 4.98
N ARG A 53 10.36 -13.81 5.53
CA ARG A 53 10.03 -14.58 6.73
C ARG A 53 10.03 -16.09 6.47
N SER A 54 9.50 -16.54 5.34
CA SER A 54 9.51 -17.96 4.94
C SER A 54 10.93 -18.47 4.69
N ALA A 55 11.82 -17.62 4.14
CA ALA A 55 13.24 -17.93 4.03
C ALA A 55 13.93 -18.02 5.41
N ALA A 56 13.54 -17.18 6.38
CA ALA A 56 14.05 -17.26 7.74
C ALA A 56 13.52 -18.50 8.50
N ASP A 57 12.23 -18.80 8.42
CA ASP A 57 11.60 -19.97 9.06
C ASP A 57 12.18 -21.31 8.55
N ALA A 58 12.67 -21.35 7.30
CA ALA A 58 13.38 -22.52 6.75
C ALA A 58 14.79 -22.71 7.34
N ILE A 59 15.44 -21.63 7.79
CA ILE A 59 16.78 -21.68 8.42
C ILE A 59 16.69 -22.09 9.89
N PHE A 60 15.58 -21.79 10.58
CA PHE A 60 15.38 -22.11 12.00
C PHE A 60 14.84 -23.53 12.27
N ARG A 61 14.56 -24.35 11.24
CA ARG A 61 14.16 -25.78 11.40
C ARG A 61 15.29 -26.76 11.07
N LYS A 62 16.50 -26.56 11.59
CA LYS A 62 17.56 -27.57 11.62
C LYS A 62 18.04 -27.80 13.05
#